data_AF-A0A2E4HKX0-F1
#
_entry.id   AF-A0A2E4HKX0-F1
#
_cell.length_a   1.000
_cell.length_b   1.000
_cell.length_c   1.000
_cell.angle_alpha   90.00
_cell.angle_beta   90.00
_cell.angle_gamma   90.00
#
_symmetry.space_group_name_H-M   'P 1'
#
loop_
_entity.id
_entity.type
_entity.pdbx_description
1 polymer ?
#
loop_
_entity_poly.entity_id
_entity_poly.type
_entity_poly.pdbx_seq_one_letter_code
_entity_poly.pdbx_strand_id
1 'polypeptide(L)'
;MTTIGEVISRVRGQIKGEHQDAFLTDRYIYSLILKFAQLYMRRQDSSNKLMKFNSVWQTLPYVELIEVDKIEAACSGIQSGCTIKRTKLKLPTFMEGYWGPLIRTVSSIDGSIEMQATSPGTYTSMTKTTSFKYNTTKYFWFLNGYLYLPNVAWDAIKIEGVFEGDISQWDCDKENDCIPRYLQEFYIPEFLFAEIETQVLQGMFNTLKVPVEDSDNKQNVNR
;
A
#
# COMPACT_ATOMS: atom_id res chain seq x y z
N MET A 1 -3.09 16.75 7.64
CA MET A 1 -3.66 15.54 8.28
C MET A 1 -2.82 15.20 9.51
N THR A 2 -3.12 14.14 10.26
CA THR A 2 -2.23 13.70 11.36
C THR A 2 -0.93 13.16 10.78
N THR A 3 0.20 13.47 11.43
CA THR A 3 1.51 12.93 11.02
C THR A 3 1.80 11.60 11.70
N ILE A 4 2.71 10.81 11.11
CA ILE A 4 3.17 9.56 11.72
C ILE A 4 3.78 9.82 13.11
N GLY A 5 4.53 10.91 13.28
CA GLY A 5 5.14 11.30 14.55
C GLY A 5 4.11 11.61 15.64
N GLU A 6 3.03 12.32 15.31
CA GLU A 6 1.93 12.59 16.24
C GLU A 6 1.24 11.30 16.70
N VAL A 7 0.99 10.39 15.75
CA VAL A 7 0.38 9.08 15.99
C VAL A 7 1.26 8.23 16.92
N ILE A 8 2.56 8.17 16.67
CA ILE A 8 3.51 7.46 17.53
C ILE A 8 3.58 8.11 18.93
N SER A 9 3.61 9.45 18.98
CA SER A 9 3.66 10.19 20.23
C SER A 9 2.43 9.94 21.09
N ARG A 10 1.25 9.79 20.48
CA ARG A 10 -0.01 9.48 21.20
C ARG A 10 0.07 8.12 21.90
N VAL A 11 0.45 7.07 21.16
CA VAL A 11 0.61 5.71 21.71
C VAL A 11 1.70 5.68 22.78
N ARG A 12 2.83 6.34 22.53
CA ARG A 12 3.93 6.43 23.50
C ARG A 12 3.50 7.14 24.79
N GLY A 13 2.73 8.22 24.68
CA GLY A 13 2.26 9.00 25.83
C GLY A 13 1.44 8.15 26.81
N GLN A 14 0.60 7.26 26.29
CA GLN A 14 -0.20 6.35 27.12
C GLN A 14 0.66 5.31 27.85
N ILE A 15 1.69 4.78 27.19
CA ILE A 15 2.57 3.75 27.79
C ILE A 15 3.52 4.34 28.83
N LYS A 16 4.09 5.52 28.58
CA LYS A 16 4.95 6.23 29.55
C LYS A 16 4.19 6.64 30.81
N GLY A 17 2.88 6.80 30.72
CA GLY A 17 2.01 6.99 31.88
C GLY A 17 1.99 5.79 32.83
N GLU A 18 2.29 4.59 32.33
CA GLU A 18 2.25 3.34 33.11
C GLU A 18 3.63 2.80 33.50
N HIS A 19 4.66 2.94 32.64
CA HIS A 19 6.02 2.43 32.92
C HIS A 19 7.12 3.39 32.44
N GLN A 20 8.02 3.80 33.35
CA GLN A 20 9.07 4.80 33.07
C GLN A 20 10.29 4.24 32.30
N ASP A 21 10.55 2.93 32.31
CA ASP A 21 11.85 2.36 31.89
C ASP A 21 11.81 1.42 30.67
N ALA A 22 10.71 1.33 29.93
CA ALA A 22 10.66 0.52 28.70
C ALA A 22 11.29 1.28 27.52
N PHE A 23 12.39 0.75 26.97
CA PHE A 23 13.03 1.30 25.76
C PHE A 23 12.18 0.94 24.53
N LEU A 24 11.28 1.85 24.15
CA LEU A 24 10.38 1.69 23.02
C LEU A 24 10.78 2.63 21.88
N THR A 25 11.34 2.04 20.82
CA THR A 25 11.74 2.78 19.62
C THR A 25 10.51 3.20 18.80
N ASP A 26 10.56 4.39 18.19
CA ASP A 26 9.50 4.88 17.30
C ASP A 26 9.21 3.91 16.16
N ARG A 27 10.27 3.27 15.64
CA ARG A 27 10.18 2.28 14.56
C ARG A 27 9.37 1.05 14.98
N TYR A 28 9.57 0.56 16.21
CA TYR A 28 8.81 -0.57 16.73
C TYR A 28 7.33 -0.23 16.90
N ILE A 29 7.02 0.92 17.51
CA ILE A 29 5.65 1.39 17.68
C ILE A 29 4.96 1.52 16.32
N TYR A 30 5.61 2.16 15.37
CA TYR A 30 5.08 2.33 14.02
C TYR A 30 4.85 0.98 13.30
N SER A 31 5.75 0.01 13.47
CA SER A 31 5.57 -1.33 12.89
C SER A 31 4.34 -2.07 13.44
N LEU A 32 4.03 -1.89 14.73
CA LEU A 32 2.81 -2.44 15.32
C LEU A 32 1.55 -1.74 14.80
N ILE A 33 1.60 -0.41 14.70
CA ILE A 33 0.51 0.39 14.13
C ILE A 33 0.21 -0.06 12.70
N LEU A 34 1.25 -0.23 11.86
CA LEU A 34 1.11 -0.71 10.48
C LEU A 34 0.53 -2.14 10.41
N LYS A 35 0.96 -3.04 11.30
CA LYS A 35 0.43 -4.41 11.36
C LYS A 35 -1.08 -4.43 11.60
N PHE A 36 -1.56 -3.69 12.61
CA PHE A 36 -3.00 -3.65 12.91
C PHE A 36 -3.78 -2.82 11.88
N ALA A 37 -3.18 -1.75 11.37
CA ALA A 37 -3.70 -1.01 10.24
C ALA A 37 -4.04 -1.91 9.05
N GLN A 38 -3.10 -2.74 8.60
CA GLN A 38 -3.30 -3.67 7.49
C GLN A 38 -4.50 -4.61 7.75
N LEU A 39 -4.60 -5.14 8.97
CA LEU A 39 -5.73 -6.01 9.37
C LEU A 39 -7.08 -5.29 9.28
N TYR A 40 -7.17 -4.08 9.86
CA TYR A 40 -8.42 -3.32 9.90
C TYR A 40 -8.82 -2.78 8.52
N MET A 41 -7.85 -2.34 7.73
CA MET A 41 -8.04 -1.87 6.36
C MET A 41 -8.56 -3.00 5.48
N ARG A 42 -7.97 -4.20 5.56
CA ARG A 42 -8.46 -5.39 4.87
C ARG A 42 -9.89 -5.77 5.25
N ARG A 43 -10.28 -5.58 6.53
CA ARG A 43 -11.65 -5.81 7.02
C ARG A 43 -12.65 -4.78 6.48
N GLN A 44 -12.25 -3.52 6.31
CA GLN A 44 -13.12 -2.50 5.72
C GLN A 44 -13.24 -2.64 4.21
N ASP A 45 -12.16 -3.07 3.55
CA ASP A 45 -12.14 -3.39 2.12
C ASP A 45 -13.09 -4.54 1.79
N SER A 46 -13.07 -5.64 2.56
CA SER A 46 -14.02 -6.75 2.36
C SER A 46 -15.50 -6.33 2.52
N SER A 47 -15.75 -5.25 3.26
CA SER A 47 -17.08 -4.65 3.42
C SER A 47 -17.42 -3.61 2.35
N ASN A 48 -16.54 -3.36 1.37
CA ASN A 48 -16.63 -2.30 0.35
C ASN A 48 -16.84 -0.88 0.93
N LYS A 49 -16.42 -0.65 2.18
CA LYS A 49 -16.57 0.65 2.85
C LYS A 49 -15.37 1.56 2.58
N LEU A 50 -14.20 0.97 2.32
CA LEU A 50 -12.94 1.71 2.18
C LEU A 50 -12.92 2.66 0.98
N MET A 51 -13.56 2.27 -0.15
CA MET A 51 -13.64 3.09 -1.36
C MET A 51 -14.31 4.46 -1.15
N LYS A 52 -15.12 4.62 -0.10
CA LYS A 52 -15.81 5.89 0.19
C LYS A 52 -14.92 6.94 0.86
N PHE A 53 -13.78 6.54 1.41
CA PHE A 53 -12.92 7.44 2.17
C PHE A 53 -11.78 7.98 1.31
N ASN A 54 -11.94 9.20 0.78
CA ASN A 54 -10.94 9.84 -0.08
C ASN A 54 -9.59 10.08 0.62
N SER A 55 -9.57 10.32 1.93
CA SER A 55 -8.36 10.64 2.70
C SER A 55 -7.36 9.50 2.81
N VAL A 56 -7.74 8.28 2.42
CA VAL A 56 -6.88 7.08 2.48
C VAL A 56 -6.08 6.91 1.20
N TRP A 57 -6.61 7.42 0.10
CA TRP A 57 -6.07 7.20 -1.22
C TRP A 57 -5.00 8.22 -1.52
N GLN A 58 -3.82 7.72 -1.82
CA GLN A 58 -2.69 8.49 -2.31
C GLN A 58 -2.62 8.34 -3.82
N THR A 59 -2.07 9.34 -4.48
CA THR A 59 -1.99 9.40 -5.94
C THR A 59 -0.54 9.43 -6.39
N LEU A 60 -0.18 8.55 -7.31
CA LEU A 60 1.05 8.64 -8.10
C LEU A 60 0.67 9.30 -9.44
N PRO A 61 0.96 10.60 -9.61
CA PRO A 61 0.48 11.38 -10.76
C PRO A 61 1.12 10.94 -12.08
N TYR A 62 2.39 10.51 -12.02
CA TYR A 62 3.17 10.16 -13.19
C TYR A 62 3.98 8.88 -12.95
N VAL A 63 3.59 7.81 -13.63
CA VAL A 63 4.32 6.54 -13.64
C VAL A 63 4.66 6.15 -15.07
N GLU A 64 5.95 6.20 -15.40
CA GLU A 64 6.47 5.88 -16.72
C GLU A 64 6.29 4.40 -17.08
N LEU A 65 5.90 4.14 -18.32
CA LEU A 65 5.68 2.82 -18.89
C LEU A 65 6.77 2.46 -19.91
N ILE A 66 7.16 1.20 -19.93
CA ILE A 66 8.06 0.62 -20.92
C ILE A 66 7.42 -0.59 -21.59
N GLU A 67 7.75 -0.84 -22.86
CA GLU A 67 7.29 -2.02 -23.58
C GLU A 67 8.05 -3.26 -23.16
N VAL A 68 7.31 -4.36 -23.03
CA VAL A 68 7.82 -5.62 -22.50
C VAL A 68 7.24 -6.80 -23.27
N ASP A 69 8.01 -7.89 -23.30
CA ASP A 69 7.55 -9.14 -23.90
C ASP A 69 6.41 -9.82 -23.12
N LYS A 70 5.61 -10.59 -23.83
CA LYS A 70 4.44 -11.32 -23.32
C LYS A 70 4.82 -12.37 -22.27
N ILE A 71 6.02 -12.92 -22.36
CA ILE A 71 6.52 -13.94 -21.42
C ILE A 71 6.71 -13.33 -20.03
N GLU A 72 7.35 -12.17 -19.94
CA GLU A 72 7.58 -11.47 -18.67
C GLU A 72 6.26 -11.03 -18.03
N ALA A 73 5.25 -10.69 -18.85
CA ALA A 73 3.92 -10.34 -18.40
C ALA A 73 3.04 -11.54 -17.97
N ALA A 74 3.59 -12.75 -17.91
CA ALA A 74 2.88 -14.00 -17.62
C ALA A 74 1.65 -14.24 -18.53
N CYS A 75 1.72 -13.74 -19.77
CA CYS A 75 0.63 -13.78 -20.74
C CYS A 75 0.97 -14.67 -21.95
N SER A 76 1.39 -15.89 -21.66
CA SER A 76 1.74 -16.91 -22.65
C SER A 76 0.49 -17.53 -23.26
N GLY A 77 -0.02 -16.94 -24.33
CA GLY A 77 -1.19 -17.47 -25.04
C GLY A 77 -1.81 -16.58 -26.10
N ILE A 78 -1.35 -15.32 -26.23
CA ILE A 78 -1.89 -14.37 -27.20
C ILE A 78 -1.09 -14.43 -28.51
N GLN A 79 -1.73 -14.93 -29.57
CA GLN A 79 -1.08 -15.24 -30.85
C GLN A 79 -0.77 -14.02 -31.73
N SER A 80 -1.46 -12.87 -31.59
CA SER A 80 -1.23 -11.72 -32.49
C SER A 80 -1.50 -10.35 -31.85
N GLY A 81 -0.75 -9.33 -32.30
CA GLY A 81 -1.04 -7.90 -32.15
C GLY A 81 -1.00 -7.26 -30.75
N CYS A 82 -0.78 -8.03 -29.68
CA CYS A 82 -0.79 -7.49 -28.32
C CYS A 82 0.57 -6.91 -27.92
N THR A 83 0.61 -5.60 -27.71
CA THR A 83 1.72 -4.88 -27.07
C THR A 83 1.44 -4.76 -25.59
N ILE A 84 2.35 -5.23 -24.73
CA ILE A 84 2.22 -5.11 -23.29
C ILE A 84 3.23 -4.07 -22.80
N LYS A 85 2.73 -3.08 -22.07
CA LYS A 85 3.57 -2.12 -21.34
C LYS A 85 3.59 -2.49 -19.86
N ARG A 86 4.71 -2.25 -19.18
CA ARG A 86 4.81 -2.34 -17.73
C ARG A 86 5.37 -1.06 -17.14
N THR A 87 5.18 -0.85 -15.84
CA THR A 87 5.82 0.26 -15.13
C THR A 87 7.35 0.12 -15.16
N LYS A 88 8.06 1.20 -15.48
CA LYS A 88 9.53 1.19 -15.58
C LYS A 88 10.19 0.82 -14.26
N LEU A 89 9.77 1.51 -13.20
CA LEU A 89 10.22 1.28 -11.84
C LEU A 89 9.22 0.39 -11.09
N LYS A 90 9.75 -0.31 -10.08
CA LYS A 90 8.95 -1.10 -9.16
C LYS A 90 8.14 -0.15 -8.29
N LEU A 91 6.83 -0.35 -8.24
CA LEU A 91 5.93 0.51 -7.48
C LEU A 91 6.18 0.37 -5.97
N PRO A 92 5.83 1.39 -5.17
CA PRO A 92 5.85 1.28 -3.72
C PRO A 92 5.00 0.12 -3.25
N THR A 93 5.34 -0.45 -2.11
CA THR A 93 4.58 -1.54 -1.51
C THR A 93 3.16 -1.05 -1.20
N PHE A 94 2.18 -1.64 -1.86
CA PHE A 94 0.77 -1.42 -1.59
C PHE A 94 0.38 -2.12 -0.30
N MET A 95 -0.59 -1.53 0.41
CA MET A 95 -1.27 -2.24 1.47
C MET A 95 -2.13 -3.35 0.89
N GLU A 96 -2.09 -4.53 1.49
CA GLU A 96 -2.87 -5.68 1.03
C GLU A 96 -4.34 -5.57 1.46
N GLY A 97 -5.23 -5.57 0.47
CA GLY A 97 -6.67 -5.67 0.64
C GLY A 97 -7.14 -7.12 0.65
N TYR A 98 -8.45 -7.32 0.47
CA TYR A 98 -9.02 -8.66 0.44
C TYR A 98 -8.71 -9.40 -0.86
N TRP A 99 -8.74 -8.69 -1.99
CA TRP A 99 -8.59 -9.26 -3.35
C TRP A 99 -7.20 -9.04 -3.97
N GLY A 100 -6.26 -8.43 -3.24
CA GLY A 100 -4.94 -8.06 -3.74
C GLY A 100 -4.50 -6.69 -3.22
N PRO A 101 -3.56 -6.01 -3.88
CA PRO A 101 -3.13 -4.67 -3.47
C PRO A 101 -4.29 -3.68 -3.53
N LEU A 102 -4.37 -2.78 -2.55
CA LEU A 102 -5.39 -1.73 -2.49
C LEU A 102 -5.11 -0.65 -3.54
N ILE A 103 -5.63 -0.87 -4.74
CA ILE A 103 -5.62 0.06 -5.87
C ILE A 103 -7.06 0.49 -6.14
N ARG A 104 -7.32 1.79 -6.10
CA ARG A 104 -8.65 2.35 -6.38
C ARG A 104 -8.86 2.51 -7.87
N THR A 105 -7.94 3.22 -8.52
CA THR A 105 -8.03 3.52 -9.95
C THR A 105 -6.64 3.49 -10.58
N VAL A 106 -6.59 2.98 -11.80
CA VAL A 106 -5.47 3.19 -12.71
C VAL A 106 -6.06 3.85 -13.95
N SER A 107 -5.50 4.98 -14.34
CA SER A 107 -6.04 5.79 -15.43
C SER A 107 -4.94 6.38 -16.30
N SER A 108 -5.35 6.91 -17.45
CA SER A 108 -4.53 7.84 -18.22
C SER A 108 -4.16 9.06 -17.36
N ILE A 109 -3.09 9.76 -17.72
CA ILE A 109 -2.58 10.92 -16.95
C ILE A 109 -3.64 12.01 -16.76
N ASP A 110 -4.50 12.19 -17.76
CA ASP A 110 -5.63 13.13 -17.75
C ASP A 110 -6.86 12.61 -16.97
N GLY A 111 -6.85 11.36 -16.51
CA GLY A 111 -7.95 10.71 -15.81
C GLY A 111 -9.17 10.40 -16.68
N SER A 112 -9.09 10.56 -18.01
CA SER A 112 -10.24 10.37 -18.91
C SER A 112 -10.59 8.91 -19.16
N ILE A 113 -9.58 8.03 -19.14
CA ILE A 113 -9.76 6.60 -19.41
C ILE A 113 -9.30 5.81 -18.17
N GLU A 114 -10.27 5.21 -17.49
CA GLU A 114 -10.02 4.29 -16.38
C GLU A 114 -9.81 2.86 -16.89
N MET A 115 -8.95 2.14 -16.17
CA MET A 115 -8.62 0.75 -16.47
C MET A 115 -9.23 -0.18 -15.43
N GLN A 116 -9.58 -1.39 -15.86
CA GLN A 116 -10.13 -2.44 -15.01
C GLN A 116 -9.05 -3.43 -14.58
N ALA A 117 -9.02 -3.75 -13.29
CA ALA A 117 -8.14 -4.77 -12.77
C ALA A 117 -8.53 -6.16 -13.32
N THR A 118 -7.54 -6.96 -13.72
CA THR A 118 -7.73 -8.34 -14.18
C THR A 118 -6.55 -9.21 -13.76
N SER A 119 -6.59 -10.49 -14.15
CA SER A 119 -5.45 -11.40 -14.03
C SER A 119 -4.92 -11.80 -15.42
N PRO A 120 -3.64 -12.17 -15.56
CA PRO A 120 -3.09 -12.61 -16.84
C PRO A 120 -3.88 -13.78 -17.46
N GLY A 121 -4.32 -14.73 -16.63
CA GLY A 121 -5.08 -15.90 -17.09
C GLY A 121 -6.50 -15.53 -17.56
N THR A 122 -7.18 -14.65 -16.83
CA THR A 122 -8.51 -14.14 -17.22
C THR A 122 -8.41 -13.34 -18.51
N TYR A 123 -7.41 -12.46 -18.63
CA TYR A 123 -7.18 -11.67 -19.83
C TYR A 123 -6.90 -12.56 -21.05
N THR A 124 -6.03 -13.55 -20.91
CA THR A 124 -5.75 -14.52 -21.97
C THR A 124 -7.00 -15.27 -22.39
N SER A 125 -7.86 -15.65 -21.44
CA SER A 125 -9.12 -16.33 -21.73
C SER A 125 -10.10 -15.41 -22.46
N MET A 126 -10.19 -14.14 -22.06
CA MET A 126 -11.00 -13.12 -22.74
C MET A 126 -10.53 -12.93 -24.18
N THR A 127 -9.23 -12.87 -24.44
CA THR A 127 -8.69 -12.67 -25.80
C THR A 127 -9.06 -13.77 -26.79
N LYS A 128 -9.39 -14.97 -26.31
CA LYS A 128 -9.82 -16.11 -27.14
C LYS A 128 -11.30 -16.06 -27.53
N THR A 129 -12.09 -15.20 -26.89
CA THR A 129 -13.53 -15.08 -27.17
C THR A 129 -13.79 -14.25 -28.42
N THR A 130 -14.86 -14.58 -29.15
CA THR A 130 -15.24 -13.88 -30.39
C THR A 130 -15.71 -12.44 -30.18
N SER A 131 -16.14 -12.10 -28.95
CA SER A 131 -16.57 -10.76 -28.56
C SER A 131 -15.41 -9.82 -28.22
N PHE A 132 -14.20 -10.34 -28.00
CA PHE A 132 -13.07 -9.53 -27.54
C PHE A 132 -12.68 -8.41 -28.51
N LYS A 133 -12.88 -8.61 -29.82
CA LYS A 133 -12.66 -7.57 -30.84
C LYS A 133 -13.51 -6.31 -30.66
N TYR A 134 -14.63 -6.40 -29.95
CA TYR A 134 -15.52 -5.27 -29.66
C TYR A 134 -15.25 -4.65 -28.29
N ASN A 135 -14.31 -5.19 -27.53
CA ASN A 135 -14.02 -4.74 -26.19
C ASN A 135 -13.11 -3.50 -26.23
N THR A 136 -13.66 -2.37 -25.79
CA THR A 136 -12.93 -1.09 -25.69
C THR A 136 -12.34 -0.86 -24.31
N THR A 137 -12.68 -1.69 -23.32
CA THR A 137 -12.20 -1.54 -21.95
C THR A 137 -10.70 -1.80 -21.88
N LYS A 138 -10.00 -0.95 -21.11
CA LYS A 138 -8.58 -1.09 -20.84
C LYS A 138 -8.41 -1.89 -19.56
N TYR A 139 -7.41 -2.77 -19.54
CA TYR A 139 -7.19 -3.67 -18.41
C TYR A 139 -5.79 -3.49 -17.85
N PHE A 140 -5.61 -3.81 -16.57
CA PHE A 140 -4.29 -3.90 -15.95
C PHE A 140 -4.22 -5.07 -14.98
N TRP A 141 -3.02 -5.53 -14.67
CA TRP A 141 -2.79 -6.45 -13.56
C TRP A 141 -1.50 -6.10 -12.81
N PHE A 142 -1.48 -6.45 -11.53
CA PHE A 142 -0.31 -6.27 -10.67
C PHE A 142 0.46 -7.60 -10.53
N LEU A 143 1.75 -7.57 -10.81
CA LEU A 143 2.63 -8.74 -10.71
C LEU A 143 4.05 -8.31 -10.32
N ASN A 144 4.62 -8.96 -9.29
CA ASN A 144 6.01 -8.75 -8.84
C ASN A 144 6.38 -7.28 -8.51
N GLY A 145 5.42 -6.45 -8.10
CA GLY A 145 5.65 -5.03 -7.82
C GLY A 145 5.57 -4.12 -9.04
N TYR A 146 5.15 -4.63 -10.19
CA TYR A 146 4.93 -3.86 -11.41
C TYR A 146 3.46 -3.93 -11.82
N LEU A 147 2.96 -2.90 -12.49
CA LEU A 147 1.69 -2.98 -13.21
C LEU A 147 1.97 -3.29 -14.68
N TYR A 148 1.17 -4.18 -15.24
CA TYR A 148 1.19 -4.57 -16.64
C TYR A 148 -0.11 -4.15 -17.31
N LEU A 149 0.03 -3.58 -18.51
CA LEU A 149 -1.02 -2.92 -19.26
C LEU A 149 -0.98 -3.42 -20.72
N PRO A 150 -1.90 -4.29 -21.15
CA PRO A 150 -2.00 -4.71 -22.53
C PRO A 150 -2.71 -3.66 -23.40
N ASN A 151 -2.27 -3.52 -24.65
CA ASN A 151 -2.92 -2.72 -25.69
C ASN A 151 -3.14 -1.25 -25.30
N VAL A 152 -2.11 -0.66 -24.68
CA VAL A 152 -2.05 0.74 -24.26
C VAL A 152 -0.93 1.44 -25.02
N ALA A 153 -1.25 2.55 -25.67
CA ALA A 153 -0.29 3.39 -26.38
C ALA A 153 0.30 4.53 -25.51
N TRP A 154 -0.10 4.63 -24.24
CA TRP A 154 0.33 5.70 -23.32
C TRP A 154 1.78 5.52 -22.86
N ASP A 155 2.44 6.63 -22.58
CA ASP A 155 3.82 6.65 -22.08
C ASP A 155 3.90 6.67 -20.56
N ALA A 156 2.86 7.18 -19.89
CA ALA A 156 2.73 7.14 -18.45
C ALA A 156 1.25 7.02 -18.02
N ILE A 157 1.06 6.64 -16.76
CA ILE A 157 -0.26 6.46 -16.13
C ILE A 157 -0.32 7.16 -14.77
N LYS A 158 -1.55 7.42 -14.34
CA LYS A 158 -1.89 7.88 -13.01
C LYS A 158 -2.44 6.71 -12.19
N ILE A 159 -1.95 6.53 -10.97
CA ILE A 159 -2.36 5.44 -10.06
C ILE A 159 -2.89 6.05 -8.77
N GLU A 160 -4.05 5.60 -8.31
CA GLU A 160 -4.56 5.92 -6.98
C GLU A 160 -4.64 4.64 -6.14
N GLY A 161 -3.99 4.64 -4.97
CA GLY A 161 -3.86 3.45 -4.14
C GLY A 161 -3.49 3.77 -2.69
N VAL A 162 -3.40 2.73 -1.87
CA VAL A 162 -2.94 2.82 -0.48
C VAL A 162 -1.56 2.18 -0.38
N PHE A 163 -0.58 2.94 0.10
CA PHE A 163 0.81 2.51 0.17
C PHE A 163 1.28 2.38 1.62
N GLU A 164 2.06 1.34 1.91
CA GLU A 164 2.74 1.16 3.19
C GLU A 164 4.09 1.89 3.22
N GLY A 165 4.70 2.06 2.05
CA GLY A 165 6.01 2.67 1.88
C GLY A 165 5.98 4.19 1.73
N ASP A 166 7.15 4.75 1.47
CA ASP A 166 7.29 6.15 1.07
C ASP A 166 6.96 6.32 -0.41
N ILE A 167 6.16 7.34 -0.70
CA ILE A 167 5.75 7.70 -2.05
C ILE A 167 6.37 9.01 -2.52
N SER A 168 7.14 9.71 -1.67
CA SER A 168 7.73 11.00 -2.03
C SER A 168 8.54 10.98 -3.32
N GLN A 169 9.22 9.86 -3.62
CA GLN A 169 9.96 9.66 -4.88
C GLN A 169 9.08 9.74 -6.15
N TRP A 170 7.78 9.52 -6.00
CA TRP A 170 6.80 9.50 -7.09
C TRP A 170 6.02 10.81 -7.20
N ASP A 171 6.29 11.74 -6.29
CA ASP A 171 5.78 13.09 -6.39
C ASP A 171 6.56 13.84 -7.48
N CYS A 172 5.89 14.75 -8.19
CA CYS A 172 6.54 15.56 -9.21
C CYS A 172 7.46 16.63 -8.58
N ASP A 173 7.30 16.88 -7.27
CA ASP A 173 8.00 17.91 -6.51
C ASP A 173 9.25 17.36 -5.82
N LYS A 174 10.41 17.69 -6.39
CA LYS A 174 11.75 17.28 -5.89
C LYS A 174 12.11 17.81 -4.50
N GLU A 175 11.32 18.74 -3.95
CA GLU A 175 11.50 19.25 -2.59
C GLU A 175 11.07 18.21 -1.53
N ASN A 176 10.19 17.27 -1.91
CA ASN A 176 9.64 16.26 -0.99
C ASN A 176 10.52 15.00 -0.87
N ASP A 177 11.55 14.84 -1.70
CA ASP A 177 12.38 13.62 -1.82
C ASP A 177 13.16 13.23 -0.56
N CYS A 178 13.25 14.10 0.45
CA CYS A 178 14.05 13.88 1.66
C CYS A 178 13.27 14.13 2.96
N ILE A 179 11.94 14.09 2.94
CA ILE A 179 11.13 14.29 4.15
C ILE A 179 11.27 13.07 5.07
N PRO A 180 11.72 13.24 6.33
CA PRO A 180 11.76 12.15 7.29
C PRO A 180 10.39 11.49 7.49
N ARG A 181 10.36 10.15 7.58
CA ARG A 181 9.13 9.35 7.66
C ARG A 181 8.16 9.77 8.78
N TYR A 182 8.64 10.31 9.89
CA TYR A 182 7.77 10.73 10.99
C TYR A 182 7.01 12.04 10.70
N LEU A 183 7.45 12.86 9.75
CA LEU A 183 6.75 14.09 9.34
C LEU A 183 5.72 13.83 8.23
N GLN A 184 5.78 12.66 7.61
CA GLN A 184 4.85 12.29 6.54
C GLN A 184 3.44 12.06 7.12
N GLU A 185 2.44 12.33 6.27
CA GLU A 185 1.04 12.17 6.64
C GLU A 185 0.69 10.70 6.86
N PHE A 186 -0.19 10.45 7.82
CA PHE A 186 -0.67 9.13 8.14
C PHE A 186 -2.01 8.86 7.44
N TYR A 187 -1.96 8.08 6.37
CA TYR A 187 -3.10 7.80 5.48
C TYR A 187 -4.02 6.68 5.98
N ILE A 188 -4.45 6.77 7.24
CA ILE A 188 -5.43 5.86 7.83
C ILE A 188 -6.55 6.68 8.47
N PRO A 189 -7.82 6.37 8.21
CA PRO A 189 -8.93 7.08 8.83
C PRO A 189 -8.87 7.05 10.35
N GLU A 190 -9.19 8.19 10.98
CA GLU A 190 -9.15 8.33 12.44
C GLU A 190 -10.07 7.33 13.16
N PHE A 191 -11.21 6.97 12.57
CA PHE A 191 -12.12 5.98 13.14
C PHE A 191 -11.48 4.58 13.24
N LEU A 192 -10.62 4.21 12.28
CA LEU A 192 -9.85 2.97 12.37
C LEU A 192 -8.71 3.11 13.35
N PHE A 193 -8.12 4.31 13.42
CA PHE A 193 -7.02 4.57 14.33
C PHE A 193 -7.40 4.35 15.79
N ALA A 194 -8.61 4.70 16.24
CA ALA A 194 -9.05 4.44 17.61
C ALA A 194 -9.06 2.93 17.97
N GLU A 195 -9.47 2.07 17.02
CA GLU A 195 -9.42 0.61 17.21
C GLU A 195 -7.98 0.09 17.17
N ILE A 196 -7.16 0.61 16.25
CA ILE A 196 -5.74 0.27 16.12
C ILE A 196 -4.98 0.61 17.42
N GLU A 197 -5.19 1.82 17.95
CA GLU A 197 -4.57 2.31 19.18
C GLU A 197 -4.84 1.35 20.34
N THR A 198 -6.10 0.94 20.52
CA THR A 198 -6.48 -0.02 21.56
C THR A 198 -5.76 -1.36 21.43
N GLN A 199 -5.66 -1.90 20.20
CA GLN A 199 -4.98 -3.19 19.95
C GLN A 199 -3.45 -3.10 20.11
N VAL A 200 -2.85 -1.98 19.69
CA VAL A 200 -1.43 -1.73 19.86
C VAL A 200 -1.09 -1.70 21.35
N LEU A 201 -1.85 -0.96 22.17
CA LEU A 201 -1.66 -0.92 23.61
C LEU A 201 -1.79 -2.31 24.25
N GLN A 202 -2.85 -3.06 23.90
CA GLN A 202 -3.04 -4.43 24.42
C GLN A 202 -1.86 -5.35 24.06
N GLY A 203 -1.39 -5.30 22.82
CA GLY A 203 -0.23 -6.08 22.38
C GLY A 203 1.06 -5.69 23.12
N MET A 204 1.27 -4.39 23.35
CA MET A 204 2.44 -3.89 24.07
C MET A 204 2.40 -4.26 25.56
N PHE A 205 1.25 -4.14 26.23
CA PHE A 205 1.11 -4.57 27.62
C PHE A 205 1.34 -6.07 27.81
N ASN A 206 0.88 -6.90 26.88
CA ASN A 206 1.14 -8.34 26.94
C ASN A 206 2.62 -8.68 26.79
N THR A 207 3.37 -7.86 26.04
CA THR A 207 4.82 -8.04 25.87
C THR A 207 5.58 -7.59 27.13
N LEU A 208 5.09 -6.56 27.84
CA LEU A 208 5.65 -6.07 29.11
C LEU A 208 5.35 -6.99 30.30
N LYS A 209 4.30 -7.81 30.22
CA LYS A 209 3.90 -8.77 31.28
C LYS A 209 4.74 -10.03 31.33
N VAL A 210 5.66 -10.26 30.39
CA VAL A 210 6.61 -11.37 30.49
C VAL A 210 7.60 -11.03 31.60
N PRO A 211 7.58 -11.75 32.74
CA PRO A 211 8.51 -11.47 33.81
C PRO A 211 9.94 -11.72 33.29
N VAL A 212 10.82 -10.74 33.49
CA VAL A 212 12.25 -10.93 33.27
C VAL A 212 12.69 -11.97 34.31
N GLU A 213 13.21 -13.12 33.88
CA GLU A 213 13.74 -14.19 34.76
C GLU A 213 15.02 -13.77 35.52
N ASP A 214 15.30 -12.48 35.65
CA ASP A 214 16.50 -11.97 36.29
C ASP A 214 16.15 -10.80 37.20
N SER A 215 15.45 -11.10 38.30
CA SER A 215 15.20 -10.13 39.38
C SER A 215 16.47 -9.72 40.12
N ASP A 216 17.61 -10.39 39.88
CA ASP A 216 18.87 -10.15 40.59
C ASP A 216 19.96 -9.46 39.74
N ASN A 217 19.77 -9.30 38.44
CA ASN A 217 20.79 -8.68 37.59
C ASN A 217 20.32 -7.31 37.08
N LYS A 218 20.95 -6.25 37.61
CA LYS A 218 20.69 -4.83 37.26
C LYS A 218 21.22 -4.47 35.86
N GLN A 219 20.96 -5.30 34.86
CA GLN A 219 21.24 -4.98 33.47
C GLN A 219 19.93 -4.77 32.73
N ASN A 220 19.79 -3.58 32.14
CA ASN A 220 18.63 -3.19 31.36
C ASN A 220 18.51 -4.12 30.14
N VAL A 221 17.39 -4.84 30.07
CA VAL A 221 17.11 -5.86 29.04
C VAL A 221 16.93 -5.26 27.64
N ASN A 222 16.82 -3.93 27.52
CA ASN A 222 16.63 -3.27 26.24
C ASN A 222 17.82 -2.42 25.79
N ARG A 223 19.05 -2.89 26.04
CA ARG A 223 20.27 -2.26 25.47
C ARG A 223 20.76 -3.01 24.23
#